data_AF-A0A975AWR8-F1
#
_entry.id   AF-A0A975AWR8-F1
#
_cell.length_a   1.000
_cell.length_b   1.000
_cell.length_c   1.000
_cell.angle_alpha   90.00
_cell.angle_beta   90.00
_cell.angle_gamma   90.00
#
_symmetry.space_group_name_H-M   'P 1'
#
loop_
_entity.id
_entity.type
_entity.pdbx_description
1 polymer ?
#
loop_
_entity_poly.entity_id
_entity_poly.type
_entity_poly.pdbx_seq_one_letter_code
_entity_poly.pdbx_strand_id
1 'polypeptide(L)'
;MKLPEDFKPLFKNYDFNSLDTEKHKGRIIKTMLTFGELEQIAWLFEYYGFNGVREVFLNDFYGARELFEAIISLWGLLFLDEKEYRKYKDDLRNMTPAERWKQRRIPSLQQDKLQCRSSII
;
A
#
# COMPACT_ATOMS: atom_id res chain seq x y z
N MET A 1 8.29 -18.98 0.54
CA MET A 1 8.35 -19.51 1.94
C MET A 1 6.94 -19.41 2.52
N LYS A 2 6.58 -20.19 3.55
CA LYS A 2 5.27 -20.04 4.22
C LYS A 2 5.33 -18.95 5.30
N LEU A 3 4.22 -18.23 5.49
CA LEU A 3 4.08 -17.27 6.59
C LEU A 3 4.05 -17.98 7.96
N PRO A 4 4.58 -17.36 9.02
CA PRO A 4 4.37 -17.83 10.40
C PRO A 4 2.89 -17.89 10.78
N GLU A 5 2.46 -18.95 11.49
CA GLU A 5 1.05 -19.17 11.85
C GLU A 5 0.45 -18.02 12.68
N ASP A 6 1.26 -17.30 13.45
CA ASP A 6 0.83 -16.15 14.25
C ASP A 6 0.24 -15.01 13.40
N PHE A 7 0.46 -15.03 12.08
CA PHE A 7 -0.03 -13.99 11.17
C PHE A 7 -1.40 -14.34 10.59
N LYS A 8 -1.88 -15.57 10.78
CA LYS A 8 -3.18 -16.04 10.31
C LYS A 8 -4.35 -15.12 10.67
N PRO A 9 -4.41 -14.47 11.86
CA PRO A 9 -5.47 -13.51 12.17
C PRO A 9 -5.54 -12.30 11.23
N LEU A 10 -4.44 -11.91 10.58
CA LEU A 10 -4.38 -10.80 9.61
C LEU A 10 -4.98 -11.19 8.25
N PHE A 11 -5.01 -12.49 7.94
CA PHE A 11 -5.37 -13.02 6.63
C PHE A 11 -6.66 -13.86 6.65
N LYS A 12 -7.59 -13.56 7.56
CA LYS A 12 -8.87 -14.30 7.71
C LYS A 12 -9.71 -14.38 6.42
N ASN A 13 -9.54 -13.43 5.51
CA ASN A 13 -10.26 -13.37 4.23
C ASN A 13 -9.55 -14.14 3.10
N TYR A 14 -8.43 -14.80 3.39
CA TYR A 14 -7.62 -15.52 2.41
C TYR A 14 -7.39 -16.97 2.86
N ASP A 15 -7.15 -17.86 1.90
CA ASP A 15 -6.59 -19.16 2.22
C ASP A 15 -5.12 -19.01 2.63
N PHE A 16 -4.89 -18.98 3.94
CA PHE A 16 -3.57 -18.79 4.54
C PHE A 16 -2.55 -19.83 4.06
N ASN A 17 -2.98 -21.08 3.82
CA ASN A 17 -2.08 -22.16 3.41
C ASN A 17 -1.55 -21.96 1.98
N SER A 18 -2.26 -21.18 1.17
CA SER A 18 -1.89 -20.84 -0.20
C SER A 18 -1.00 -19.59 -0.31
N LEU A 19 -0.82 -18.85 0.79
CA LEU A 19 -0.01 -17.63 0.80
C LEU A 19 1.49 -17.96 0.76
N ASP A 20 2.08 -17.74 -0.40
CA ASP A 20 3.53 -17.67 -0.56
C ASP A 20 4.05 -16.24 -0.33
N THR A 21 5.15 -16.13 0.44
CA THR A 21 5.80 -14.85 0.82
C THR A 21 6.28 -14.03 -0.38
N GLU A 22 6.81 -14.66 -1.42
CA GLU A 22 7.37 -13.94 -2.57
C GLU A 22 6.29 -13.61 -3.58
N LYS A 23 5.47 -14.61 -3.94
CA LYS A 23 4.40 -14.45 -4.93
C LYS A 23 3.35 -13.43 -4.50
N HIS A 24 3.08 -13.34 -3.20
CA HIS A 24 2.06 -12.45 -2.66
C HIS A 24 2.65 -11.29 -1.84
N LYS A 25 3.95 -11.00 -2.01
CA LYS A 25 4.70 -9.93 -1.33
C LYS A 25 3.90 -8.64 -1.17
N GLY A 26 3.35 -8.12 -2.27
CA GLY A 26 2.62 -6.85 -2.28
C GLY A 26 1.39 -6.85 -1.37
N ARG A 27 0.63 -7.95 -1.33
CA ARG A 27 -0.54 -8.09 -0.47
C ARG A 27 -0.13 -8.28 0.99
N ILE A 28 0.88 -9.10 1.24
CA ILE A 28 1.36 -9.38 2.60
C ILE A 28 1.85 -8.09 3.25
N ILE A 29 2.73 -7.34 2.58
CA ILE A 29 3.25 -6.07 3.07
C ILE A 29 2.09 -5.10 3.35
N LYS A 30 1.17 -4.90 2.39
CA LYS A 30 0.06 -3.96 2.60
C LYS A 30 -0.86 -4.33 3.76
N THR A 31 -1.19 -5.62 3.91
CA THR A 31 -1.99 -6.10 5.05
C THR A 31 -1.25 -5.84 6.37
N MET A 32 0.04 -6.16 6.44
CA MET A 32 0.82 -5.98 7.67
C MET A 32 1.02 -4.49 8.00
N LEU A 33 1.30 -3.63 7.03
CA LEU A 33 1.35 -2.17 7.25
C LEU A 33 0.03 -1.58 7.75
N THR A 34 -1.10 -2.25 7.47
CA THR A 34 -2.45 -1.79 7.83
C THR A 34 -2.92 -2.32 9.17
N PHE A 35 -2.67 -3.60 9.46
CA PHE A 35 -3.27 -4.31 10.59
C PHE A 35 -2.25 -5.03 11.48
N GLY A 36 -0.96 -4.99 11.12
CA GLY A 36 0.08 -5.70 11.84
C GLY A 36 0.42 -5.04 13.18
N GLU A 37 0.65 -5.89 14.18
CA GLU A 37 1.23 -5.50 15.46
C GLU A 37 2.74 -5.28 15.35
N LEU A 38 3.35 -4.68 16.37
CA LEU A 38 4.75 -4.26 16.32
C LEU A 38 5.72 -5.41 16.00
N GLU A 39 5.52 -6.60 16.56
CA GLU A 39 6.34 -7.78 16.31
C GLU A 39 6.23 -8.25 14.86
N GLN A 40 5.03 -8.16 14.28
CA GLN A 40 4.75 -8.52 12.90
C GLN A 40 5.38 -7.50 11.95
N ILE A 41 5.31 -6.22 12.30
CA ILE A 41 6.00 -5.15 11.57
C ILE A 41 7.52 -5.34 11.64
N ALA A 42 8.09 -5.68 12.79
CA ALA A 42 9.52 -5.95 12.91
C ALA A 42 9.94 -7.09 11.98
N TRP A 43 9.22 -8.22 12.01
CA TRP A 43 9.45 -9.33 11.09
C TRP A 43 9.34 -8.91 9.63
N LEU A 44 8.37 -8.04 9.28
CA LEU A 44 8.18 -7.56 7.92
C LEU A 44 9.43 -6.86 7.39
N PHE A 45 10.03 -5.99 8.20
CA PHE A 45 11.25 -5.26 7.85
C PHE A 45 12.50 -6.13 7.87
N GLU A 46 12.56 -7.14 8.75
CA GLU A 46 13.65 -8.13 8.76
C GLU A 46 13.63 -9.01 7.51
N TYR A 47 12.45 -9.51 7.13
CA TYR A 47 12.29 -10.46 6.03
C TYR A 47 12.36 -9.79 4.65
N TYR A 48 11.57 -8.73 4.40
CA TYR A 48 11.54 -8.08 3.08
C TYR A 48 12.57 -6.95 2.94
N GLY A 49 13.17 -6.51 4.05
CA GLY A 49 14.06 -5.37 4.09
C GLY A 49 13.34 -4.04 3.92
N PHE A 50 13.98 -2.96 4.39
CA PHE A 50 13.45 -1.60 4.27
C PHE A 50 13.09 -1.23 2.83
N ASN A 51 13.99 -1.52 1.88
CA ASN A 51 13.76 -1.19 0.47
C ASN A 51 12.62 -2.00 -0.16
N GLY A 52 12.46 -3.27 0.22
CA GLY A 52 11.38 -4.11 -0.30
C GLY A 52 10.01 -3.67 0.20
N VAL A 53 9.91 -3.24 1.46
CA VAL A 53 8.69 -2.66 2.02
C VAL A 53 8.41 -1.29 1.39
N ARG A 54 9.44 -0.44 1.26
CA ARG A 54 9.35 0.89 0.64
C ARG A 54 8.83 0.81 -0.80
N GLU A 55 9.38 -0.10 -1.60
CA GLU A 55 8.97 -0.32 -2.98
C GLU A 55 7.47 -0.62 -3.09
N VAL A 56 6.96 -1.55 -2.28
CA VAL A 56 5.54 -1.89 -2.28
C VAL A 56 4.67 -0.72 -1.84
N PHE A 57 5.10 0.02 -0.81
CA PHE A 57 4.40 1.22 -0.37
C PHE A 57 4.33 2.28 -1.48
N LEU A 58 5.44 2.57 -2.15
CA LEU A 58 5.48 3.59 -3.21
C LEU A 58 4.66 3.17 -4.44
N ASN A 59 4.72 1.89 -4.83
CA ASN A 59 3.90 1.37 -5.91
C ASN A 59 2.40 1.51 -5.62
N ASP A 60 1.99 1.33 -4.36
CA ASP A 60 0.60 1.59 -3.94
C ASP A 60 0.28 3.09 -3.92
N PHE A 61 1.16 3.90 -3.35
CA PHE A 61 1.00 5.34 -3.19
C PHE A 61 0.90 6.10 -4.53
N TYR A 62 1.70 5.70 -5.52
CA TYR A 62 1.65 6.26 -6.88
C TYR A 62 0.67 5.52 -7.80
N GLY A 63 0.20 4.34 -7.41
CA GLY A 63 -0.73 3.51 -8.16
C GLY A 63 -2.19 3.69 -7.75
N ALA A 64 -2.92 2.58 -7.72
CA ALA A 64 -4.36 2.55 -7.46
C ALA A 64 -4.77 2.83 -6.00
N ARG A 65 -3.79 3.02 -5.10
CA ARG A 65 -3.95 3.31 -3.66
C ARG A 65 -4.94 2.38 -2.96
N GLU A 66 -4.45 1.22 -2.53
CA GLU A 66 -5.22 0.30 -1.69
C GLU A 66 -5.08 0.61 -0.20
N LEU A 67 -4.00 1.27 0.23
CA LEU A 67 -3.77 1.65 1.62
C LEU A 67 -4.69 2.80 2.06
N PHE A 68 -5.15 2.75 3.32
CA PHE A 68 -5.97 3.82 3.90
C PHE A 68 -5.15 5.10 4.16
N GLU A 69 -5.81 6.25 4.16
CA GLU A 69 -5.16 7.57 4.34
C GLU A 69 -4.37 7.69 5.66
N ALA A 70 -4.85 7.06 6.73
CA ALA A 70 -4.17 7.01 8.01
C ALA A 70 -2.87 6.21 7.92
N ILE A 71 -2.89 5.08 7.21
CA ILE A 71 -1.74 4.21 6.98
C ILE A 71 -0.72 4.92 6.08
N ILE A 72 -1.18 5.59 5.02
CA ILE A 72 -0.33 6.43 4.17
C ILE A 72 0.28 7.58 4.97
N SER A 73 -0.48 8.21 5.87
CA SER A 73 0.05 9.29 6.71
C SER A 73 1.17 8.79 7.63
N LEU A 74 1.01 7.61 8.21
CA LEU A 74 2.03 7.01 9.07
C LEU A 74 3.29 6.63 8.29
N TRP A 75 3.14 5.76 7.29
CA TRP A 75 4.29 5.20 6.56
C TRP A 75 4.89 6.19 5.56
N GLY A 76 4.10 7.18 5.11
CA GLY A 76 4.58 8.26 4.27
C GLY A 76 5.65 9.11 4.95
N LEU A 77 5.64 9.21 6.29
CA LEU A 77 6.72 9.86 7.05
C LEU A 77 8.07 9.17 6.88
N LEU A 78 8.06 7.85 6.67
CA LEU A 78 9.27 7.03 6.55
C LEU A 78 9.73 6.87 5.10
N PHE A 79 8.80 6.82 4.14
CA PHE A 79 9.11 6.40 2.78
C PHE A 79 9.12 7.51 1.72
N LEU A 80 8.41 8.62 1.97
CA LEU A 80 8.37 9.77 1.07
C LEU A 80 9.45 10.78 1.44
N ASP A 81 9.85 11.60 0.47
CA ASP A 81 10.65 12.77 0.79
C ASP A 81 9.81 13.83 1.55
N GLU A 82 10.49 14.78 2.19
CA GLU A 82 9.79 15.80 3.00
C GLU A 82 8.80 16.62 2.16
N LYS A 83 9.15 16.96 0.91
CA LYS A 83 8.30 17.79 0.05
C LYS A 83 7.05 17.02 -0.39
N GLU A 84 7.23 15.77 -0.78
CA GLU A 84 6.17 14.81 -1.14
C GLU A 84 5.21 14.60 0.02
N TYR A 85 5.75 14.33 1.22
CA TYR A 85 4.93 14.12 2.41
C TYR A 85 4.14 15.38 2.79
N ARG A 86 4.77 16.56 2.76
CA ARG A 86 4.10 17.83 3.04
C ARG A 86 2.97 18.11 2.05
N LYS A 87 3.25 17.95 0.75
CA LYS A 87 2.24 18.09 -0.30
C LYS A 87 1.06 17.15 -0.05
N TYR A 88 1.32 15.87 0.23
CA TYR A 88 0.25 14.91 0.55
C TYR A 88 -0.61 15.36 1.74
N LYS A 89 0.02 15.86 2.82
CA LYS A 89 -0.71 16.35 4.00
C LYS A 89 -1.53 17.59 3.69
N ASP A 90 -1.02 18.50 2.88
CA ASP A 90 -1.74 19.72 2.50
C ASP A 90 -2.90 19.40 1.57
N ASP A 91 -2.71 18.52 0.58
CA ASP A 91 -3.79 18.01 -0.26
C ASP A 91 -4.90 17.37 0.59
N LEU A 92 -4.54 16.56 1.58
CA LEU A 92 -5.50 15.92 2.49
C LEU A 92 -6.27 16.93 3.36
N ARG A 93 -5.60 17.99 3.83
CA ARG A 93 -6.22 19.06 4.63
C ARG A 93 -7.18 19.90 3.80
N ASN A 94 -6.81 20.17 2.56
CA ASN A 94 -7.56 21.03 1.65
C ASN A 94 -8.68 20.27 0.90
N MET A 95 -8.73 18.94 0.99
CA MET A 95 -9.80 18.14 0.39
C MET A 95 -11.16 18.45 1.00
N THR A 96 -12.09 18.80 0.11
CA THR A 96 -13.51 18.89 0.45
C THR A 96 -14.06 17.52 0.83
N PRO A 97 -15.14 17.43 1.63
CA PRO A 97 -15.78 16.17 1.93
C PRO A 97 -16.16 15.39 0.67
N ALA A 98 -16.70 16.06 -0.35
CA ALA A 98 -17.08 15.43 -1.63
C ALA A 98 -15.89 14.78 -2.34
N GLU A 99 -14.70 15.38 -2.29
CA GLU A 99 -13.49 14.81 -2.88
C GLU A 99 -12.96 13.60 -2.11
N ARG A 100 -13.18 13.52 -0.80
CA ARG A 100 -12.86 12.32 -0.01
C ARG A 100 -13.70 11.12 -0.43
N TRP A 101 -14.96 11.37 -0.81
CA TRP A 101 -15.89 10.34 -1.27
C TRP A 101 -15.73 10.01 -2.77
N LYS A 102 -14.97 10.80 -3.54
CA LYS A 102 -14.64 10.43 -4.92
C LYS A 102 -13.86 9.13 -4.92
N GLN A 103 -14.24 8.21 -5.80
CA GLN A 103 -13.54 6.95 -5.97
C GLN A 103 -12.10 7.21 -6.42
N ARG A 104 -11.16 7.07 -5.50
CA ARG A 104 -9.71 7.17 -5.78
C ARG A 104 -9.13 5.87 -6.35
N ARG A 105 -9.87 4.76 -6.16
CA ARG A 105 -9.56 3.43 -6.70
C ARG A 105 -9.89 3.39 -8.19
N ILE A 106 -8.91 3.65 -9.04
CA ILE A 106 -9.02 3.37 -10.47
C ILE A 106 -8.55 1.93 -10.68
N PRO A 107 -9.42 0.98 -11.08
CA PRO A 107 -9.00 -0.38 -11.37
C PRO A 107 -7.90 -0.41 -12.45
N SER A 108 -6.94 -1.32 -12.34
CA SER A 108 -5.83 -1.47 -13.30
C SER A 108 -6.29 -1.53 -14.77
N LEU A 109 -7.48 -2.09 -15.04
CA LEU A 109 -8.12 -2.14 -16.36
C LEU A 109 -8.41 -0.76 -16.99
N GLN A 110 -8.45 0.31 -16.21
CA GLN A 110 -8.61 1.69 -16.69
C GLN A 110 -7.28 2.43 -16.88
N GLN A 111 -6.17 1.97 -16.30
CA GLN A 111 -4.84 2.54 -16.53
C GLN A 111 -4.37 2.30 -17.97
N ASP A 112 -4.60 1.10 -18.51
CA ASP A 112 -4.28 0.79 -19.92
C ASP A 112 -5.04 1.68 -20.92
N LYS A 113 -6.29 2.04 -20.61
CA LYS A 113 -7.12 2.91 -21.46
C LYS A 113 -6.68 4.37 -21.43
N LEU A 114 -6.04 4.83 -20.35
CA LEU A 114 -5.48 6.18 -20.23
C LEU A 114 -4.13 6.27 -20.94
N GLN A 115 -3.31 5.23 -20.86
CA GLN A 115 -2.02 5.15 -21.56
C GLN A 115 -2.20 5.16 -23.09
N CYS A 116 -3.17 4.40 -23.63
CA CYS A 116 -3.46 4.40 -25.07
C CYS A 116 -4.02 5.73 -25.60
N ARG A 117 -4.62 6.57 -24.75
CA ARG A 117 -5.14 7.88 -25.16
C ARG A 117 -4.07 8.96 -25.23
N SER A 118 -2.96 8.80 -24.52
CA SER A 118 -1.85 9.77 -24.53
C SER A 118 -0.87 9.58 -25.67
N SER A 119 -1.03 8.52 -26.49
CA SER A 119 -0.17 8.22 -27.66
C SER A 119 -0.80 8.60 -29.01
N ILE A 120 -1.91 9.36 -29.00
CA ILE A 120 -2.63 9.80 -30.22
C ILE A 120 -2.67 11.34 -30.32
N ILE A 121 -1.67 12.04 -29.75
CA ILE A 121 -1.46 13.48 -30.01
C ILE A 121 -0.01 13.70 -30.42
#